data_AF-A0AAX6MYF4-F1
#
_entry.id   AF-A0AAX6MYF4-F1
#
_cell.length_a   1.000
_cell.length_b   1.000
_cell.length_c   1.000
_cell.angle_alpha   90.00
_cell.angle_beta   90.00
_cell.angle_gamma   90.00
#
_symmetry.space_group_name_H-M   'P 1'
#
loop_
_entity.id
_entity.type
_entity.pdbx_description
1 polymer ?
#
loop_
_entity_poly.entity_id
_entity_poly.type
_entity_poly.pdbx_seq_one_letter_code
_entity_poly.pdbx_strand_id
1 'polypeptide(L)'
;MIRSLLLLGLLGASLPAHGHPTQPYKSGLRRRTVDLNAYRLKETAEYTNKAAASTNKAVRLLKRDSYVDTATELVKSVVPGATFRLVDDHYVGKNGIAHVNFKQTAHGLDIDNADFNVNIGADGNVFSYGNSFFTGSIPDESPLQKREFSDPAQALSGATKVLDLPVTGDASAEAADGTETYVLKGTAGAMKDPEARLVYFVKPDDNLALTWRVETDILDNWLLSYVDASTNEEVHGVVDYVADATPWGTNDPDEGKRQVVTDPWDLETSEFTWLSDGKTNYTTTRGNNGIAQTNPDGGSDYLNNYRPDSKSLKFEYKWDATLTPPSSYADASVAQLFYTANTYHDLLYDLGFTEEAGNFESNNNGQGGKGNDFVILNAQDGSGTNNANFATPPDGQNGRMRMYIWTHSTPYRDCAFEAGVIIHEYTHGCE
;
A
#
# COMPACT_ATOMS: atom_id res chain seq x y z
N MET A 1 72.88 -25.05 8.73
CA MET A 1 71.90 -25.85 7.97
C MET A 1 70.87 -24.85 7.45
N ILE A 2 70.79 -24.39 6.18
CA ILE A 2 70.63 -25.11 4.89
C ILE A 2 69.37 -26.00 5.00
N ARG A 3 68.25 -25.86 4.26
CA ARG A 3 67.98 -25.45 2.86
C ARG A 3 66.47 -25.20 2.63
N SER A 4 66.17 -24.41 1.60
CA SER A 4 64.87 -24.27 0.91
C SER A 4 64.54 -25.44 -0.04
N LEU A 5 63.42 -25.29 -0.78
CA LEU A 5 62.87 -25.99 -1.98
C LEU A 5 61.67 -26.92 -1.66
N LEU A 6 60.56 -27.00 -2.41
CA LEU A 6 60.30 -26.71 -3.84
C LEU A 6 58.78 -26.58 -4.14
N LEU A 7 58.44 -25.73 -5.12
CA LEU A 7 57.19 -25.69 -5.89
C LEU A 7 57.05 -26.90 -6.84
N LEU A 8 55.82 -27.32 -7.15
CA LEU A 8 55.44 -27.82 -8.48
C LEU A 8 53.91 -27.73 -8.68
N GLY A 9 53.48 -27.12 -9.78
CA GLY A 9 52.08 -27.02 -10.22
C GLY A 9 51.80 -27.82 -11.50
N LEU A 10 50.53 -27.84 -11.93
CA LEU A 10 49.99 -28.20 -13.26
C LEU A 10 48.47 -27.89 -13.23
N LEU A 11 47.90 -26.86 -13.89
CA LEU A 11 47.56 -26.61 -15.31
C LEU A 11 46.56 -27.60 -15.97
N GLY A 12 45.46 -27.03 -16.48
CA GLY A 12 44.55 -27.58 -17.52
C GLY A 12 43.17 -28.04 -17.00
N ALA A 13 42.01 -27.71 -17.56
CA ALA A 13 41.65 -27.02 -18.80
C ALA A 13 40.18 -26.52 -18.73
N SER A 14 39.88 -25.48 -19.50
CA SER A 14 38.55 -24.89 -19.72
C SER A 14 37.82 -25.50 -20.93
N LEU A 15 36.52 -25.84 -20.74
CA LEU A 15 35.42 -26.02 -21.73
C LEU A 15 35.52 -27.21 -22.73
N PRO A 16 34.42 -27.65 -23.42
CA PRO A 16 32.99 -27.26 -23.38
C PRO A 16 31.98 -28.44 -23.30
N ALA A 17 30.73 -28.22 -22.87
CA ALA A 17 29.64 -29.15 -23.15
C ALA A 17 28.26 -28.45 -23.25
N HIS A 18 28.01 -27.92 -24.44
CA HIS A 18 26.75 -27.89 -25.20
C HIS A 18 25.42 -27.95 -24.43
N GLY A 19 24.84 -26.78 -24.19
CA GLY A 19 23.38 -26.65 -24.13
C GLY A 19 22.80 -26.77 -25.53
N HIS A 20 21.95 -27.77 -25.75
CA HIS A 20 21.07 -27.89 -26.92
C HIS A 20 19.61 -27.98 -26.44
N PRO A 21 18.65 -27.60 -27.30
CA PRO A 21 17.84 -26.40 -27.10
C PRO A 21 16.48 -26.75 -26.50
N THR A 22 16.03 -25.97 -25.52
CA THR A 22 14.61 -25.89 -25.19
C THR A 22 14.03 -24.68 -25.92
N GLN A 23 13.24 -24.99 -26.95
CA GLN A 23 12.29 -24.06 -27.56
C GLN A 23 11.44 -23.41 -26.45
N PRO A 24 11.21 -22.08 -26.50
CA PRO A 24 10.53 -21.37 -25.44
C PRO A 24 9.02 -21.54 -25.61
N TYR A 25 8.35 -22.19 -24.65
CA TYR A 25 6.92 -22.03 -24.49
C TYR A 25 6.63 -21.01 -23.38
N LYS A 26 5.98 -19.93 -23.81
CA LYS A 26 5.64 -18.71 -23.08
C LYS A 26 4.58 -19.01 -22.01
N SER A 27 4.86 -18.65 -20.76
CA SER A 27 3.82 -18.24 -19.81
C SER A 27 4.19 -16.85 -19.31
N GLY A 28 3.22 -15.94 -19.33
CA GLY A 28 3.37 -14.51 -19.08
C GLY A 28 3.67 -14.17 -17.62
N LEU A 29 4.86 -14.52 -17.17
CA LEU A 29 5.50 -13.90 -16.00
C LEU A 29 6.02 -12.52 -16.43
N ARG A 30 5.22 -11.47 -16.27
CA ARG A 30 5.77 -10.12 -16.10
C ARG A 30 6.19 -9.97 -14.63
N ARG A 31 7.27 -10.65 -14.22
CA ARG A 31 8.18 -9.97 -13.28
C ARG A 31 8.73 -8.82 -14.09
N ARG A 32 8.39 -7.58 -13.75
CA ARG A 32 9.11 -6.44 -14.35
C ARG A 32 10.59 -6.67 -14.08
N THR A 33 11.43 -6.44 -15.08
CA THR A 33 12.89 -6.45 -14.85
C THR A 33 13.30 -5.30 -13.91
N VAL A 34 12.42 -4.31 -13.76
CA VAL A 34 12.61 -3.06 -13.03
C VAL A 34 11.88 -3.11 -11.69
N ASP A 35 12.62 -2.86 -10.60
CA ASP A 35 12.08 -2.70 -9.25
C ASP A 35 11.52 -1.28 -9.09
N LEU A 36 10.19 -1.16 -8.88
CA LEU A 36 9.54 0.13 -8.68
C LEU A 36 9.85 0.77 -7.33
N ASN A 37 10.28 -0.02 -6.34
CA ASN A 37 10.64 0.52 -5.02
C ASN A 37 11.84 1.47 -5.10
N ALA A 38 12.72 1.27 -6.08
CA ALA A 38 13.84 2.17 -6.35
C ALA A 38 13.40 3.58 -6.80
N TYR A 39 12.15 3.74 -7.22
CA TYR A 39 11.57 5.01 -7.70
C TYR A 39 10.55 5.60 -6.71
N ARG A 40 10.39 5.03 -5.51
CA ARG A 40 9.47 5.57 -4.49
C ARG A 40 9.84 7.02 -4.15
N LEU A 41 8.81 7.83 -3.96
CA LEU A 41 8.99 9.20 -3.48
C LEU A 41 9.64 9.19 -2.09
N LYS A 42 10.58 10.11 -1.88
CA LYS A 42 11.21 10.32 -0.57
C LYS A 42 10.25 11.10 0.33
N GLU A 43 10.08 10.64 1.56
CA GLU A 43 9.38 11.40 2.59
C GLU A 43 10.20 12.62 3.01
N THR A 44 9.77 13.80 2.60
CA THR A 44 10.38 15.10 2.96
C THR A 44 9.41 16.02 3.70
N ALA A 45 8.20 15.54 3.99
CA ALA A 45 7.19 16.32 4.68
C ALA A 45 7.53 16.49 6.17
N GLU A 46 7.40 17.72 6.66
CA GLU A 46 7.47 18.03 8.08
C GLU A 46 6.07 18.14 8.67
N TYR A 47 5.88 17.67 9.91
CA TYR A 47 4.61 17.76 10.62
C TYR A 47 4.72 18.53 11.94
N THR A 48 3.90 19.56 12.09
CA THR A 48 3.75 20.34 13.31
C THR A 48 2.48 19.92 14.05
N ASN A 49 2.67 19.20 15.15
CA ASN A 49 1.58 18.71 15.99
C ASN A 49 0.89 19.83 16.80
N LYS A 50 -0.21 19.47 17.48
CA LYS A 50 -1.01 20.39 18.32
C LYS A 50 -0.22 21.10 19.42
N ALA A 51 0.67 20.40 20.10
CA ALA A 51 1.47 21.00 21.17
C ALA A 51 2.40 22.09 20.62
N ALA A 52 3.04 21.82 19.49
CA ALA A 52 3.90 22.79 18.80
C ALA A 52 3.10 23.97 18.23
N ALA A 53 1.98 23.70 17.55
CA ALA A 53 1.11 24.75 16.99
C ALA A 53 0.54 25.68 18.08
N SER A 54 0.09 25.12 19.20
CA SER A 54 -0.53 25.90 20.30
C SER A 54 0.47 26.73 21.12
N THR A 55 1.76 26.40 21.10
CA THR A 55 2.81 27.18 21.78
C THR A 55 3.37 28.29 20.91
N ASN A 56 3.20 28.20 19.58
CA ASN A 56 3.64 29.23 18.65
C ASN A 56 2.70 30.44 18.64
N LYS A 57 3.15 31.55 19.25
CA LYS A 57 2.37 32.80 19.31
C LYS A 57 2.05 33.39 17.94
N ALA A 58 2.95 33.26 16.95
CA ALA A 58 2.70 33.79 15.61
C ALA A 58 1.54 33.04 14.94
N VAL A 59 1.54 31.72 15.02
CA VAL A 59 0.46 30.84 14.49
C VAL A 59 -0.88 31.14 15.13
N ARG A 60 -0.92 31.38 16.46
CA ARG A 60 -2.16 31.70 17.18
C ARG A 60 -2.80 33.03 16.78
N LEU A 61 -2.04 33.95 16.21
CA LEU A 61 -2.54 35.26 15.76
C LEU A 61 -3.05 35.22 14.31
N LEU A 62 -3.01 34.05 13.66
CA LEU A 62 -3.42 33.88 12.27
C LEU A 62 -4.91 33.60 12.08
N LYS A 63 -5.68 33.47 13.16
CA LYS A 63 -7.14 33.28 13.07
C LYS A 63 -7.77 34.37 12.19
N ARG A 64 -8.64 33.95 11.26
CA ARG A 64 -9.43 34.78 10.35
C ARG A 64 -10.92 34.40 10.44
N ASP A 65 -11.73 35.05 9.60
CA ASP A 65 -13.18 34.89 9.58
C ASP A 65 -13.62 33.47 9.16
N SER A 66 -12.85 32.80 8.30
CA SER A 66 -13.08 31.41 7.91
C SER A 66 -11.88 30.49 8.23
N TYR A 67 -12.14 29.18 8.30
CA TYR A 67 -11.08 28.18 8.48
C TYR A 67 -10.14 28.12 7.26
N VAL A 68 -10.66 28.34 6.05
CA VAL A 68 -9.86 28.41 4.81
C VAL A 68 -8.95 29.63 4.83
N ASP A 69 -9.45 30.80 5.25
CA ASP A 69 -8.64 32.02 5.35
C ASP A 69 -7.55 31.86 6.41
N THR A 70 -7.89 31.26 7.55
CA THR A 70 -6.93 30.98 8.62
C THR A 70 -5.82 30.05 8.13
N ALA A 71 -6.18 28.97 7.42
CA ALA A 71 -5.24 28.04 6.82
C ALA A 71 -4.37 28.71 5.75
N THR A 72 -4.98 29.53 4.89
CA THR A 72 -4.27 30.27 3.83
C THR A 72 -3.22 31.23 4.41
N GLU A 73 -3.54 31.92 5.50
CA GLU A 73 -2.62 32.83 6.18
C GLU A 73 -1.47 32.08 6.88
N LEU A 74 -1.74 30.87 7.38
CA LEU A 74 -0.69 29.97 7.88
C LEU A 74 0.31 29.62 6.77
N VAL A 75 -0.16 29.19 5.60
CA VAL A 75 0.73 28.83 4.47
C VAL A 75 1.63 30.01 4.11
N LYS A 76 1.06 31.22 3.94
CA LYS A 76 1.84 32.44 3.64
C LYS A 76 2.85 32.79 4.74
N SER A 77 2.52 32.51 6.00
CA SER A 77 3.41 32.78 7.13
C SER A 77 4.55 31.78 7.23
N VAL A 78 4.31 30.51 6.90
CA VAL A 78 5.31 29.43 7.00
C VAL A 78 6.23 29.43 5.79
N VAL A 79 5.70 29.69 4.59
CA VAL A 79 6.48 29.72 3.34
C VAL A 79 6.24 31.05 2.60
N PRO A 80 6.84 32.17 3.07
CA PRO A 80 6.63 33.47 2.47
C PRO A 80 7.06 33.50 1.00
N GLY A 81 6.21 34.05 0.14
CA GLY A 81 6.51 34.20 -1.29
C GLY A 81 6.21 32.97 -2.15
N ALA A 82 5.82 31.84 -1.55
CA ALA A 82 5.34 30.69 -2.33
C ALA A 82 4.03 31.06 -3.06
N THR A 83 3.94 30.68 -4.33
CA THR A 83 2.69 30.62 -5.07
C THR A 83 2.05 29.26 -4.88
N PHE A 84 0.75 29.22 -4.61
CA PHE A 84 0.02 27.98 -4.35
C PHE A 84 -1.46 28.14 -4.70
N ARG A 85 -2.15 27.02 -4.85
CA ARG A 85 -3.61 26.96 -5.00
C ARG A 85 -4.23 26.15 -3.87
N LEU A 86 -5.44 26.54 -3.50
CA LEU A 86 -6.31 25.70 -2.66
C LEU A 86 -6.73 24.46 -3.46
N VAL A 87 -6.68 23.29 -2.84
CA VAL A 87 -7.25 22.07 -3.41
C VAL A 87 -8.74 22.06 -3.09
N ASP A 88 -9.58 21.71 -4.06
CA ASP A 88 -11.04 21.71 -3.93
C ASP A 88 -11.55 20.43 -3.24
N ASP A 89 -10.99 20.15 -2.06
CA ASP A 89 -11.25 18.95 -1.25
C ASP A 89 -11.42 19.25 0.24
N HIS A 90 -11.46 20.53 0.63
CA HIS A 90 -11.50 20.91 2.04
C HIS A 90 -12.86 20.62 2.67
N TYR A 91 -12.87 20.17 3.92
CA TYR A 91 -14.10 19.80 4.62
C TYR A 91 -13.96 19.97 6.14
N VAL A 92 -15.09 19.90 6.86
CA VAL A 92 -15.13 19.83 8.32
C VAL A 92 -15.52 18.42 8.74
N GLY A 93 -14.63 17.75 9.46
CA GLY A 93 -14.87 16.41 9.99
C GLY A 93 -15.96 16.39 11.07
N LYS A 94 -16.53 15.21 11.32
CA LYS A 94 -17.53 15.01 12.40
C LYS A 94 -17.00 15.36 13.80
N ASN A 95 -15.68 15.31 13.97
CA ASN A 95 -14.96 15.76 15.18
C ASN A 95 -14.86 17.29 15.32
N GLY A 96 -15.37 18.06 14.36
CA GLY A 96 -15.32 19.52 14.34
C GLY A 96 -13.98 20.11 13.88
N ILE A 97 -13.04 19.31 13.40
CA ILE A 97 -11.77 19.76 12.83
C ILE A 97 -11.95 19.97 11.33
N ALA A 98 -11.56 21.15 10.82
CA ALA A 98 -11.53 21.40 9.38
C ALA A 98 -10.18 20.99 8.80
N HIS A 99 -10.21 20.37 7.61
CA HIS A 99 -9.04 19.93 6.87
C HIS A 99 -8.95 20.75 5.58
N VAL A 100 -7.79 21.37 5.33
CA VAL A 100 -7.56 22.24 4.17
C VAL A 100 -6.22 21.88 3.53
N ASN A 101 -6.24 21.55 2.24
CA ASN A 101 -5.05 21.17 1.49
C ASN A 101 -4.67 22.24 0.45
N PHE A 102 -3.37 22.48 0.29
CA PHE A 102 -2.81 23.40 -0.70
C PHE A 102 -1.74 22.70 -1.52
N LYS A 103 -1.71 22.99 -2.82
CA LYS A 103 -0.68 22.53 -3.75
C LYS A 103 0.21 23.71 -4.12
N GLN A 104 1.52 23.59 -3.96
CA GLN A 104 2.43 24.62 -4.41
C GLN A 104 2.44 24.67 -5.94
N THR A 105 2.60 25.86 -6.49
CA THR A 105 2.65 26.11 -7.93
C THR A 105 3.86 26.96 -8.27
N ALA A 106 4.41 26.79 -9.47
CA ALA A 106 5.40 27.69 -10.05
C ALA A 106 5.07 27.88 -11.53
N HIS A 107 5.08 29.12 -12.00
CA HIS A 107 4.79 29.46 -13.41
C HIS A 107 3.45 28.92 -13.95
N GLY A 108 2.45 28.76 -13.09
CA GLY A 108 1.13 28.20 -13.46
C GLY A 108 1.10 26.67 -13.54
N LEU A 109 2.21 25.98 -13.23
CA LEU A 109 2.28 24.53 -13.11
C LEU A 109 2.29 24.12 -11.64
N ASP A 110 1.70 22.96 -11.33
CA ASP A 110 1.81 22.37 -10.00
C ASP A 110 3.25 21.89 -9.76
N ILE A 111 3.73 22.04 -8.52
CA ILE A 111 4.87 21.25 -8.03
C ILE A 111 4.25 20.01 -7.37
N ASP A 112 4.21 18.90 -8.10
CA ASP A 112 3.22 17.85 -7.87
C ASP A 112 3.41 17.08 -6.56
N ASN A 113 4.63 17.08 -5.98
CA ASN A 113 4.94 16.49 -4.66
C ASN A 113 5.15 17.53 -3.54
N ALA A 114 4.72 18.79 -3.74
CA ALA A 114 4.83 19.87 -2.77
C ALA A 114 3.45 20.29 -2.24
N ASP A 115 3.10 19.77 -1.07
CA ASP A 115 1.78 19.89 -0.45
C ASP A 115 1.84 20.59 0.90
N PHE A 116 0.74 21.22 1.29
CA PHE A 116 0.55 21.77 2.62
C PHE A 116 -0.84 21.38 3.11
N ASN A 117 -0.92 20.61 4.19
CA ASN A 117 -2.17 20.27 4.85
C ASN A 117 -2.30 21.04 6.16
N VAL A 118 -3.48 21.63 6.40
CA VAL A 118 -3.76 22.40 7.61
C VAL A 118 -5.02 21.88 8.26
N ASN A 119 -4.90 21.55 9.55
CA ASN A 119 -6.02 21.18 10.39
C ASN A 119 -6.40 22.38 11.27
N ILE A 120 -7.64 22.83 11.19
CA ILE A 120 -8.18 23.94 11.97
C ILE A 120 -9.15 23.40 13.01
N GLY A 121 -8.93 23.73 14.28
CA GLY A 121 -9.81 23.32 15.38
C GLY A 121 -11.18 23.98 15.29
N ALA A 122 -12.16 23.41 15.99
CA ALA A 122 -13.52 23.97 16.09
C ALA A 122 -13.55 25.39 16.68
N ASP A 123 -12.48 25.82 17.36
CA ASP A 123 -12.28 27.17 17.87
C ASP A 123 -11.79 28.17 16.79
N GLY A 124 -11.56 27.69 15.57
CA GLY A 124 -11.04 28.44 14.43
C GLY A 124 -9.52 28.69 14.48
N ASN A 125 -8.80 28.09 15.42
CA ASN A 125 -7.34 28.20 15.49
C ASN A 125 -6.67 27.04 14.75
N VAL A 126 -5.44 27.25 14.30
CA VAL A 126 -4.62 26.16 13.75
C VAL A 126 -4.41 25.09 14.81
N PHE A 127 -4.90 23.89 14.53
CA PHE A 127 -4.75 22.71 15.38
C PHE A 127 -3.44 21.99 15.10
N SER A 128 -3.11 21.73 13.84
CA SER A 128 -1.85 21.11 13.40
C SER A 128 -1.66 21.36 11.91
N TYR A 129 -0.47 21.11 11.37
CA TYR A 129 -0.26 21.18 9.92
C TYR A 129 0.94 20.34 9.47
N GLY A 130 0.92 19.90 8.22
CA GLY A 130 2.05 19.27 7.55
C GLY A 130 2.43 20.03 6.27
N ASN A 131 3.71 20.01 5.91
CA ASN A 131 4.24 20.77 4.78
C ASN A 131 5.39 20.03 4.08
N SER A 132 5.35 19.99 2.75
CA SER A 132 6.45 19.62 1.86
C SER A 132 6.71 20.67 0.77
N PHE A 133 6.28 21.92 0.95
CA PHE A 133 6.54 22.98 -0.03
C PHE A 133 8.05 23.14 -0.27
N PHE A 134 8.40 23.25 -1.54
CA PHE A 134 9.73 23.54 -2.01
C PHE A 134 10.15 24.97 -1.65
N THR A 135 11.27 25.10 -0.94
CA THR A 135 11.84 26.39 -0.51
C THR A 135 13.13 26.75 -1.26
N GLY A 136 13.54 25.94 -2.23
CA GLY A 136 14.71 26.22 -3.07
C GLY A 136 14.40 27.26 -4.16
N SER A 137 15.35 27.44 -5.07
CA SER A 137 15.23 28.41 -6.16
C SER A 137 14.27 27.90 -7.25
N ILE A 138 13.22 28.68 -7.52
CA ILE A 138 12.37 28.50 -8.71
C ILE A 138 13.10 29.08 -9.93
N PRO A 139 13.08 28.40 -11.11
CA PRO A 139 13.65 28.95 -12.33
C PRO A 139 13.07 30.34 -12.65
N ASP A 140 13.90 31.31 -13.05
CA ASP A 140 13.42 32.68 -13.31
C ASP A 140 12.45 32.73 -14.51
N GLU A 141 12.71 31.92 -15.53
CA GLU A 141 11.93 31.87 -16.76
C GLU A 141 10.87 30.77 -16.71
N SER A 142 9.68 31.08 -17.22
CA SER A 142 8.60 30.10 -17.35
C SER A 142 8.88 29.14 -18.51
N PRO A 143 8.82 27.82 -18.30
CA PRO A 143 9.01 26.84 -19.37
C PRO A 143 7.89 26.93 -20.41
N LEU A 144 6.71 27.44 -20.03
CA LEU A 144 5.56 27.62 -20.93
C LEU A 144 5.79 28.72 -21.97
N GLN A 145 6.69 29.68 -21.72
CA GLN A 145 6.99 30.74 -22.69
C GLN A 145 7.86 30.25 -23.84
N LYS A 146 8.91 29.48 -23.52
CA LYS A 146 9.83 28.94 -24.53
C LYS A 146 9.36 27.61 -25.12
N ARG A 147 8.50 26.89 -24.40
CA ARG A 147 8.06 25.52 -24.70
C ARG A 147 9.25 24.58 -24.91
N GLU A 148 10.27 24.74 -24.07
CA GLU A 148 11.46 23.90 -24.02
C GLU A 148 11.19 22.62 -23.22
N PHE A 149 10.31 21.79 -23.76
CA PHE A 149 10.00 20.46 -23.23
C PHE A 149 9.57 19.54 -24.37
N SER A 150 9.70 18.25 -24.14
CA SER A 150 9.39 17.17 -25.07
C SER A 150 7.90 17.01 -25.32
N ASP A 151 7.57 16.28 -26.38
CA ASP A 151 6.20 15.85 -26.65
C ASP A 151 5.74 14.81 -25.60
N PRO A 152 4.51 14.93 -25.05
CA PRO A 152 4.03 14.01 -24.02
C PRO A 152 3.92 12.53 -24.46
N ALA A 153 3.77 12.24 -25.76
CA ALA A 153 3.82 10.85 -26.25
C ALA A 153 5.25 10.27 -26.17
N GLN A 154 6.28 11.13 -26.29
CA GLN A 154 7.67 10.71 -26.03
C GLN A 154 7.90 10.43 -24.55
N ALA A 155 7.25 11.17 -23.65
CA ALA A 155 7.32 10.90 -22.22
C ALA A 155 6.71 9.53 -21.87
N LEU A 156 5.57 9.14 -22.46
CA LEU A 156 5.02 7.79 -22.31
C LEU A 156 5.97 6.71 -22.84
N SER A 157 6.61 6.97 -23.99
CA SER A 157 7.63 6.07 -24.53
C SER A 157 8.81 5.93 -23.57
N GLY A 158 9.24 7.03 -22.96
CA GLY A 158 10.26 7.08 -21.91
C GLY A 158 9.87 6.24 -20.69
N ALA A 159 8.70 6.50 -20.09
CA ALA A 159 8.18 5.73 -18.96
C ALA A 159 8.08 4.23 -19.27
N THR A 160 7.53 3.88 -20.43
CA THR A 160 7.37 2.48 -20.85
C THR A 160 8.71 1.78 -20.98
N LYS A 161 9.72 2.46 -21.53
CA LYS A 161 11.06 1.92 -21.70
C LYS A 161 11.81 1.78 -20.39
N VAL A 162 11.77 2.81 -19.53
CA VAL A 162 12.51 2.85 -18.26
C VAL A 162 11.90 1.88 -17.24
N LEU A 163 10.57 1.78 -17.20
CA LEU A 163 9.84 0.98 -16.21
C LEU A 163 9.35 -0.38 -16.75
N ASP A 164 9.69 -0.71 -18.00
CA ASP A 164 9.31 -1.96 -18.68
C ASP A 164 7.77 -2.20 -18.67
N LEU A 165 6.99 -1.15 -18.96
CA LEU A 165 5.52 -1.19 -18.87
C LEU A 165 4.90 -2.01 -20.02
N PRO A 166 3.71 -2.62 -19.84
CA PRO A 166 2.99 -3.36 -20.89
C PRO A 166 2.23 -2.46 -21.86
N VAL A 167 2.53 -1.17 -21.89
CA VAL A 167 1.90 -0.23 -22.79
C VAL A 167 2.62 -0.28 -24.14
N THR A 168 1.87 -0.44 -25.22
CA THR A 168 2.40 -0.52 -26.60
C THR A 168 1.56 0.35 -27.54
N GLY A 169 2.07 0.58 -28.75
CA GLY A 169 1.38 1.37 -29.78
C GLY A 169 2.08 2.70 -30.06
N ASP A 170 1.66 3.35 -31.14
CA ASP A 170 2.17 4.65 -31.56
C ASP A 170 1.26 5.73 -30.97
N ALA A 171 1.62 6.22 -29.78
CA ALA A 171 0.79 7.16 -29.05
C ALA A 171 0.72 8.54 -29.72
N SER A 172 -0.46 9.16 -29.68
CA SER A 172 -0.69 10.55 -30.06
C SER A 172 -1.34 11.32 -28.93
N ALA A 173 -0.93 12.58 -28.72
CA ALA A 173 -1.44 13.41 -27.64
C ALA A 173 -2.64 14.26 -28.09
N GLU A 174 -3.76 14.14 -27.38
CA GLU A 174 -4.93 15.00 -27.50
C GLU A 174 -5.05 15.89 -26.26
N ALA A 175 -5.22 17.20 -26.44
CA ALA A 175 -5.33 18.13 -25.32
C ALA A 175 -6.57 17.83 -24.47
N ALA A 176 -6.41 17.89 -23.16
CA ALA A 176 -7.44 17.69 -22.16
C ALA A 176 -7.60 18.94 -21.28
N ASP A 177 -8.57 18.91 -20.36
CA ASP A 177 -8.81 20.02 -19.44
C ASP A 177 -7.63 20.19 -18.48
N GLY A 178 -7.03 21.37 -18.49
CA GLY A 178 -5.87 21.70 -17.66
C GLY A 178 -4.73 22.33 -18.46
N THR A 179 -3.80 22.96 -17.77
CA THR A 179 -2.58 23.50 -18.39
C THR A 179 -1.66 22.35 -18.77
N GLU A 180 -1.29 22.28 -20.06
CA GLU A 180 -0.37 21.26 -20.61
C GLU A 180 -0.74 19.84 -20.14
N THR A 181 -2.02 19.49 -20.28
CA THR A 181 -2.59 18.18 -19.91
C THR A 181 -3.13 17.50 -21.17
N TYR A 182 -2.85 16.21 -21.32
CA TYR A 182 -3.11 15.46 -22.54
C TYR A 182 -3.58 14.04 -22.25
N VAL A 183 -4.51 13.53 -23.07
CA VAL A 183 -4.84 12.11 -23.15
C VAL A 183 -4.04 11.49 -24.31
N LEU A 184 -3.41 10.35 -24.07
CA LEU A 184 -2.56 9.66 -25.02
C LEU A 184 -3.34 8.53 -25.70
N LYS A 185 -3.73 8.77 -26.96
CA LYS A 185 -4.51 7.83 -27.78
C LYS A 185 -3.61 6.88 -28.57
N GLY A 186 -4.20 5.79 -29.06
CA GLY A 186 -3.50 4.84 -29.94
C GLY A 186 -2.64 3.81 -29.20
N THR A 187 -2.79 3.73 -27.87
CA THR A 187 -2.08 2.77 -27.02
C THR A 187 -2.89 1.51 -26.78
N ALA A 188 -2.22 0.41 -26.43
CA ALA A 188 -2.80 -0.84 -25.96
C ALA A 188 -2.06 -1.34 -24.72
N GLY A 189 -2.75 -2.10 -23.87
CA GLY A 189 -2.19 -2.72 -22.65
C GLY A 189 -2.46 -1.96 -21.35
N ALA A 190 -2.94 -0.73 -21.43
CA ALA A 190 -3.53 0.00 -20.30
C ALA A 190 -5.06 -0.19 -20.26
N MET A 191 -5.65 -0.11 -19.08
CA MET A 191 -7.10 -0.26 -18.84
C MET A 191 -7.91 0.94 -19.37
N LYS A 192 -7.27 2.12 -19.41
CA LYS A 192 -7.77 3.35 -20.03
C LYS A 192 -6.64 4.00 -20.82
N ASP A 193 -6.98 4.94 -21.70
CA ASP A 193 -5.98 5.76 -22.39
C ASP A 193 -5.08 6.45 -21.33
N PRO A 194 -3.75 6.32 -21.42
CA PRO A 194 -2.84 7.01 -20.52
C PRO A 194 -3.00 8.53 -20.57
N GLU A 195 -2.63 9.21 -19.50
CA GLU A 195 -2.66 10.68 -19.42
C GLU A 195 -1.27 11.23 -19.16
N ALA A 196 -0.97 12.43 -19.67
CA ALA A 196 0.27 13.13 -19.42
C ALA A 196 0.00 14.57 -19.02
N ARG A 197 0.61 15.03 -17.92
CA ARG A 197 0.49 16.41 -17.45
C ARG A 197 1.87 16.99 -17.15
N LEU A 198 2.15 18.18 -17.68
CA LEU A 198 3.40 18.88 -17.40
C LEU A 198 3.35 19.47 -15.99
N VAL A 199 4.30 19.09 -15.15
CA VAL A 199 4.40 19.52 -13.75
C VAL A 199 5.85 19.75 -13.35
N TYR A 200 6.05 20.52 -12.29
CA TYR A 200 7.32 20.49 -11.57
C TYR A 200 7.33 19.35 -10.57
N PHE A 201 8.52 18.84 -10.26
CA PHE A 201 8.75 17.77 -9.30
C PHE A 201 10.00 18.06 -8.49
N VAL A 202 9.92 17.96 -7.16
CA VAL A 202 11.08 18.07 -6.27
C VAL A 202 11.79 16.72 -6.26
N LYS A 203 12.98 16.67 -6.83
CA LYS A 203 13.81 15.46 -6.89
C LYS A 203 14.39 15.08 -5.53
N PRO A 204 14.91 13.85 -5.36
CA PRO A 204 15.54 13.40 -4.11
C PRO A 204 16.77 14.21 -3.66
N ASP A 205 17.39 14.97 -4.58
CA ASP A 205 18.51 15.87 -4.35
C ASP A 205 18.06 17.31 -3.98
N ASP A 206 16.77 17.48 -3.67
CA ASP A 206 16.12 18.76 -3.32
C ASP A 206 16.23 19.82 -4.42
N ASN A 207 16.36 19.41 -5.69
CA ASN A 207 16.27 20.30 -6.85
C ASN A 207 14.94 20.13 -7.58
N LEU A 208 14.44 21.22 -8.16
CA LEU A 208 13.21 21.20 -8.96
C LEU A 208 13.51 20.71 -10.39
N ALA A 209 12.77 19.73 -10.87
CA ALA A 209 12.79 19.26 -12.25
C ALA A 209 11.46 19.57 -12.95
N LEU A 210 11.51 19.88 -14.25
CA LEU A 210 10.32 19.92 -15.09
C LEU A 210 10.07 18.50 -15.61
N THR A 211 8.87 17.99 -15.41
CA THR A 211 8.52 16.60 -15.68
C THR A 211 7.17 16.46 -16.36
N TRP A 212 7.03 15.41 -17.17
CA TRP A 212 5.75 14.88 -17.54
C TRP A 212 5.32 13.86 -16.49
N ARG A 213 4.23 14.12 -15.78
CA ARG A 213 3.54 13.12 -14.99
C ARG A 213 2.70 12.26 -15.93
N VAL A 214 3.18 11.05 -16.20
CA VAL A 214 2.54 10.07 -17.06
C VAL A 214 1.75 9.08 -16.21
N GLU A 215 0.43 9.07 -16.38
CA GLU A 215 -0.49 8.17 -15.69
C GLU A 215 -0.79 6.94 -16.55
N THR A 216 -0.51 5.75 -16.03
CA THR A 216 -0.80 4.47 -16.69
C THR A 216 -1.46 3.50 -15.71
N ASP A 217 -2.72 3.17 -15.95
CA ASP A 217 -3.42 2.07 -15.30
C ASP A 217 -3.21 0.79 -16.11
N ILE A 218 -2.43 -0.15 -15.58
CA ILE A 218 -2.09 -1.42 -16.24
C ILE A 218 -2.61 -2.62 -15.46
N LEU A 219 -3.76 -2.46 -14.80
CA LEU A 219 -4.45 -3.44 -13.95
C LEU A 219 -3.72 -3.73 -12.64
N ASP A 220 -2.58 -4.42 -12.70
CA ASP A 220 -1.85 -4.85 -11.51
C ASP A 220 -1.21 -3.66 -10.77
N ASN A 221 -1.05 -2.53 -11.45
CA ASN A 221 -0.44 -1.30 -10.94
C ASN A 221 -1.13 -0.12 -11.62
N TRP A 222 -1.30 0.99 -10.91
CA TRP A 222 -1.79 2.25 -11.46
C TRP A 222 -0.81 3.35 -11.14
N LEU A 223 0.07 3.63 -12.11
CA LEU A 223 1.27 4.42 -11.89
C LEU A 223 1.08 5.88 -12.30
N LEU A 224 1.62 6.78 -11.49
CA LEU A 224 2.05 8.12 -11.89
C LEU A 224 3.56 8.14 -11.99
N SER A 225 4.10 8.24 -13.21
CA SER A 225 5.55 8.27 -13.46
C SER A 225 6.00 9.69 -13.78
N TYR A 226 6.97 10.23 -13.04
CA TYR A 226 7.52 11.57 -13.24
C TYR A 226 8.71 11.53 -14.20
N VAL A 227 8.44 11.64 -15.49
CA VAL A 227 9.43 11.52 -16.57
C VAL A 227 10.07 12.87 -16.83
N ASP A 228 11.40 12.94 -16.97
CA ASP A 228 12.12 14.17 -17.29
C ASP A 228 11.59 14.80 -18.59
N ALA A 229 11.10 16.04 -18.52
CA ALA A 229 10.45 16.69 -19.65
C ALA A 229 11.42 17.20 -20.73
N SER A 230 12.74 17.13 -20.51
CA SER A 230 13.72 17.53 -21.53
C SER A 230 14.21 16.32 -22.32
N THR A 231 14.53 15.23 -21.63
CA THR A 231 15.18 14.04 -22.22
C THR A 231 14.22 12.87 -22.45
N ASN A 232 13.22 12.71 -21.58
CA ASN A 232 12.39 11.50 -21.44
C ASN A 232 13.17 10.21 -21.13
N GLU A 233 14.44 10.30 -20.75
CA GLU A 233 15.30 9.14 -20.50
C GLU A 233 15.36 8.76 -19.02
N GLU A 234 14.96 9.68 -18.13
CA GLU A 234 14.98 9.49 -16.68
C GLU A 234 13.56 9.59 -16.10
N VAL A 235 13.29 8.74 -15.11
CA VAL A 235 12.09 8.78 -14.28
C VAL A 235 12.52 9.19 -12.87
N HIS A 236 12.10 10.37 -12.44
CA HIS A 236 12.50 10.98 -11.17
C HIS A 236 11.75 10.41 -9.96
N GLY A 237 10.61 9.77 -10.20
CA GLY A 237 9.79 9.11 -9.19
C GLY A 237 8.59 8.39 -9.79
N VAL A 238 8.05 7.45 -9.02
CA VAL A 238 6.82 6.72 -9.35
C VAL A 238 5.93 6.67 -8.11
N VAL A 239 4.66 7.03 -8.29
CA VAL A 239 3.59 6.73 -7.32
C VAL A 239 2.77 5.59 -7.91
N ASP A 240 2.45 4.59 -7.10
CA ASP A 240 1.47 3.57 -7.46
C ASP A 240 0.21 3.80 -6.61
N TYR A 241 -0.93 3.99 -7.27
CA TYR A 241 -2.24 4.06 -6.61
C TYR A 241 -2.73 2.67 -6.19
N VAL A 242 -2.20 1.60 -6.78
CA VAL A 242 -2.36 0.26 -6.22
C VAL A 242 -1.47 0.21 -4.99
N ALA A 243 -2.09 0.35 -3.82
CA ALA A 243 -1.40 0.17 -2.57
C ALA A 243 -1.18 -1.32 -2.34
N ASP A 244 0.07 -1.77 -2.40
CA ASP A 244 0.48 -2.89 -1.58
C ASP A 244 0.24 -2.49 -0.12
N ALA A 245 -0.45 -3.34 0.64
CA ALA A 245 -0.67 -3.08 2.05
C ALA A 245 0.67 -2.75 2.74
N THR A 246 0.64 -1.77 3.65
CA THR A 246 1.77 -1.37 4.49
C THR A 246 2.47 -2.63 5.02
N PRO A 247 3.82 -2.74 5.02
CA PRO A 247 4.49 -4.03 5.10
C PRO A 247 4.07 -4.79 6.36
N TRP A 248 3.19 -5.76 6.14
CA TRP A 248 2.85 -6.83 7.05
C TRP A 248 4.03 -7.81 7.13
N GLY A 249 5.23 -7.37 7.51
CA GLY A 249 6.42 -8.20 7.31
C GLY A 249 6.50 -8.74 5.87
N THR A 250 6.14 -10.02 5.67
CA THR A 250 6.02 -10.68 4.35
C THR A 250 4.58 -10.61 3.84
N ASN A 251 4.31 -9.87 2.75
CA ASN A 251 2.95 -9.77 2.18
C ASN A 251 2.49 -11.09 1.54
N ASP A 252 3.39 -11.72 0.78
CA ASP A 252 3.13 -12.99 0.11
C ASP A 252 4.38 -13.89 0.10
N PRO A 253 4.25 -15.19 -0.24
CA PRO A 253 5.36 -16.14 -0.17
C PRO A 253 6.56 -15.85 -1.08
N ASP A 254 6.42 -15.01 -2.11
CA ASP A 254 7.53 -14.58 -2.97
C ASP A 254 8.38 -13.46 -2.30
N GLU A 255 7.87 -12.80 -1.26
CA GLU A 255 8.54 -11.71 -0.55
C GLU A 255 9.31 -12.14 0.71
N GLY A 256 9.15 -13.38 1.16
CA GLY A 256 9.76 -13.84 2.41
C GLY A 256 9.68 -15.33 2.69
N LYS A 257 10.38 -15.78 3.73
CA LYS A 257 10.33 -17.18 4.19
C LYS A 257 9.46 -17.28 5.43
N ARG A 258 8.65 -18.35 5.50
CA ARG A 258 7.89 -18.70 6.70
C ARG A 258 8.82 -18.88 7.91
N GLN A 259 8.40 -18.36 9.05
CA GLN A 259 9.10 -18.47 10.32
C GLN A 259 8.15 -19.04 11.38
N VAL A 260 8.72 -19.69 12.39
CA VAL A 260 7.96 -20.10 13.57
C VAL A 260 7.99 -18.92 14.56
N VAL A 261 6.82 -18.39 14.87
CA VAL A 261 6.65 -17.37 15.90
C VAL A 261 6.07 -18.02 17.15
N THR A 262 6.60 -17.67 18.32
CA THR A 262 6.13 -18.18 19.62
C THR A 262 5.35 -17.08 20.31
N ASP A 263 4.14 -17.41 20.76
CA ASP A 263 3.24 -16.51 21.51
C ASP A 263 3.14 -15.10 20.88
N PRO A 264 2.66 -14.99 19.63
CA PRO A 264 2.70 -13.75 18.84
C PRO A 264 1.69 -12.66 19.28
N TRP A 265 0.79 -12.97 20.21
CA TRP A 265 -0.25 -12.05 20.69
C TRP A 265 0.33 -10.97 21.60
N ASP A 266 -0.26 -9.77 21.55
CA ASP A 266 -0.06 -8.77 22.60
C ASP A 266 -1.09 -8.99 23.71
N LEU A 267 -0.66 -9.03 24.98
CA LEU A 267 -1.57 -9.22 26.12
C LEU A 267 -2.34 -7.94 26.49
N GLU A 268 -1.96 -6.78 25.95
CA GLU A 268 -2.72 -5.54 26.11
C GLU A 268 -3.95 -5.49 25.19
N THR A 269 -3.88 -6.11 24.01
CA THR A 269 -4.95 -6.10 22.99
C THR A 269 -5.64 -7.46 22.84
N SER A 270 -4.97 -8.54 23.24
CA SER A 270 -5.45 -9.92 23.30
C SER A 270 -5.16 -10.51 24.69
N GLU A 271 -5.83 -9.95 25.69
CA GLU A 271 -5.78 -10.29 27.11
C GLU A 271 -5.95 -11.79 27.45
N PHE A 272 -6.68 -12.53 26.62
CA PHE A 272 -6.88 -13.98 26.75
C PHE A 272 -5.96 -14.81 25.87
N THR A 273 -5.02 -14.18 25.13
CA THR A 273 -4.35 -14.74 23.95
C THR A 273 -5.33 -15.00 22.80
N TRP A 274 -4.82 -15.28 21.61
CA TRP A 274 -5.66 -15.64 20.47
C TRP A 274 -6.37 -16.99 20.62
N LEU A 275 -6.03 -17.81 21.62
CA LEU A 275 -6.53 -19.18 21.77
C LEU A 275 -7.50 -19.35 22.94
N SER A 276 -8.07 -18.26 23.46
CA SER A 276 -9.07 -18.30 24.52
C SER A 276 -10.07 -17.18 24.36
N ASP A 277 -11.26 -17.36 24.92
CA ASP A 277 -12.32 -16.34 25.00
C ASP A 277 -12.55 -15.85 26.45
N GLY A 278 -11.60 -16.14 27.34
CA GLY A 278 -11.69 -15.86 28.78
C GLY A 278 -12.51 -16.89 29.57
N LYS A 279 -13.25 -17.77 28.89
CA LYS A 279 -14.02 -18.87 29.51
C LYS A 279 -13.46 -20.25 29.15
N THR A 280 -13.01 -20.41 27.91
CA THR A 280 -12.56 -21.68 27.33
C THR A 280 -11.23 -21.45 26.65
N ASN A 281 -10.24 -22.27 27.01
CA ASN A 281 -8.99 -22.34 26.25
C ASN A 281 -9.14 -23.38 25.13
N TYR A 282 -8.69 -23.02 23.94
CA TYR A 282 -8.77 -23.83 22.73
C TYR A 282 -7.39 -24.38 22.35
N THR A 283 -7.36 -25.57 21.77
CA THR A 283 -6.16 -26.19 21.18
C THR A 283 -6.18 -26.10 19.65
N THR A 284 -7.03 -25.23 19.10
CA THR A 284 -7.30 -25.08 17.68
C THR A 284 -7.36 -23.60 17.31
N THR A 285 -7.50 -23.25 16.03
CA THR A 285 -7.57 -21.88 15.51
C THR A 285 -8.90 -21.19 15.85
N ARG A 286 -9.11 -20.95 17.14
CA ARG A 286 -10.30 -20.31 17.73
C ARG A 286 -9.91 -19.58 19.02
N GLY A 287 -10.43 -18.38 19.22
CA GLY A 287 -10.37 -17.64 20.48
C GLY A 287 -11.24 -16.41 20.45
N ASN A 288 -10.83 -15.35 21.14
CA ASN A 288 -11.64 -14.15 21.35
C ASN A 288 -11.88 -13.38 20.04
N ASN A 289 -10.85 -13.22 19.20
CA ASN A 289 -10.90 -12.32 18.03
C ASN A 289 -11.44 -13.02 16.76
N GLY A 290 -11.36 -14.35 16.70
CA GLY A 290 -11.83 -15.10 15.53
C GLY A 290 -11.90 -16.61 15.66
N ILE A 291 -12.56 -17.22 14.68
CA ILE A 291 -12.59 -18.67 14.47
C ILE A 291 -12.26 -18.98 13.01
N ALA A 292 -11.18 -19.72 12.78
CA ALA A 292 -10.76 -20.13 11.44
C ALA A 292 -11.02 -21.61 11.18
N GLN A 293 -11.48 -21.90 9.95
CA GLN A 293 -11.82 -23.24 9.46
C GLN A 293 -11.77 -23.30 7.94
N THR A 294 -11.76 -24.50 7.38
CA THR A 294 -12.07 -24.69 5.95
C THR A 294 -13.58 -24.56 5.70
N ASN A 295 -13.95 -24.16 4.49
CA ASN A 295 -15.37 -24.15 4.07
C ASN A 295 -15.57 -24.65 2.63
N PRO A 296 -15.20 -25.90 2.32
CA PRO A 296 -15.13 -26.39 0.93
C PRO A 296 -16.48 -26.48 0.22
N ASP A 297 -17.59 -26.50 0.94
CA ASP A 297 -18.95 -26.51 0.37
C ASP A 297 -19.52 -25.10 0.12
N GLY A 298 -18.84 -24.05 0.60
CA GLY A 298 -19.31 -22.66 0.49
C GLY A 298 -20.51 -22.32 1.38
N GLY A 299 -20.81 -23.19 2.35
CA GLY A 299 -21.99 -23.08 3.21
C GLY A 299 -21.93 -21.93 4.23
N SER A 300 -22.95 -21.88 5.08
CA SER A 300 -22.99 -20.95 6.23
C SER A 300 -22.46 -21.56 7.53
N ASP A 301 -22.30 -22.88 7.58
CA ASP A 301 -21.82 -23.57 8.77
C ASP A 301 -20.33 -23.31 8.95
N TYR A 302 -19.92 -23.07 10.20
CA TYR A 302 -18.53 -22.78 10.54
C TYR A 302 -18.10 -23.46 11.84
N LEU A 303 -18.97 -23.51 12.87
CA LEU A 303 -18.62 -24.01 14.20
C LEU A 303 -18.00 -25.41 14.21
N ASN A 304 -18.54 -26.33 13.41
CA ASN A 304 -18.09 -27.73 13.36
C ASN A 304 -17.25 -28.06 12.12
N ASN A 305 -16.94 -27.06 11.29
CA ASN A 305 -16.08 -27.27 10.13
C ASN A 305 -14.66 -27.61 10.55
N TYR A 306 -13.93 -28.22 9.61
CA TYR A 306 -12.58 -28.68 9.87
C TYR A 306 -11.62 -27.53 10.16
N ARG A 307 -10.83 -27.71 11.21
CA ARG A 307 -9.72 -26.84 11.61
C ARG A 307 -8.66 -27.67 12.29
N PRO A 308 -7.37 -27.31 12.17
CA PRO A 308 -6.31 -28.07 12.78
C PRO A 308 -6.38 -27.98 14.32
N ASP A 309 -6.17 -29.11 15.00
CA ASP A 309 -6.14 -29.21 16.47
C ASP A 309 -4.77 -29.73 16.92
N SER A 310 -4.08 -28.95 17.75
CA SER A 310 -2.74 -29.22 18.26
C SER A 310 -2.72 -29.10 19.78
N LYS A 311 -2.76 -30.23 20.49
CA LYS A 311 -2.69 -30.27 21.97
C LYS A 311 -1.42 -29.66 22.54
N SER A 312 -0.33 -29.64 21.76
CA SER A 312 0.94 -29.00 22.12
C SER A 312 0.99 -27.51 21.77
N LEU A 313 -0.09 -26.94 21.23
CA LEU A 313 -0.19 -25.56 20.75
C LEU A 313 0.90 -25.22 19.71
N LYS A 314 1.25 -26.21 18.88
CA LYS A 314 2.21 -26.06 17.78
C LYS A 314 1.48 -26.14 16.46
N PHE A 315 1.30 -25.00 15.82
CA PHE A 315 0.60 -24.85 14.54
C PHE A 315 1.60 -24.79 13.37
N GLU A 316 2.53 -25.74 13.35
CA GLU A 316 3.64 -25.81 12.39
C GLU A 316 3.30 -26.78 11.25
N TYR A 317 2.56 -26.30 10.24
CA TYR A 317 2.14 -27.12 9.10
C TYR A 317 3.04 -26.92 7.89
N LYS A 318 3.34 -28.01 7.16
CA LYS A 318 4.14 -27.95 5.93
C LYS A 318 3.37 -27.23 4.84
N TRP A 319 4.05 -26.33 4.14
CA TRP A 319 3.54 -25.64 2.97
C TRP A 319 4.69 -25.22 2.07
N ASP A 320 4.50 -25.35 0.77
CA ASP A 320 5.30 -24.73 -0.27
C ASP A 320 4.41 -24.44 -1.50
N ALA A 321 4.82 -23.48 -2.33
CA ALA A 321 4.04 -22.99 -3.46
C ALA A 321 3.81 -24.03 -4.57
N THR A 322 4.44 -25.22 -4.50
CA THR A 322 4.28 -26.29 -5.50
C THR A 322 3.23 -27.33 -5.11
N LEU A 323 2.77 -27.32 -3.85
CA LEU A 323 1.77 -28.29 -3.37
C LEU A 323 0.44 -28.13 -4.10
N THR A 324 -0.18 -29.27 -4.41
CA THR A 324 -1.47 -29.35 -5.08
C THR A 324 -2.12 -30.70 -4.77
N PRO A 325 -3.45 -30.80 -4.62
CA PRO A 325 -4.45 -29.72 -4.66
C PRO A 325 -4.39 -28.81 -3.41
N PRO A 326 -5.03 -27.63 -3.40
CA PRO A 326 -5.03 -26.72 -2.25
C PRO A 326 -5.44 -27.36 -0.92
N SER A 327 -6.37 -28.32 -0.97
CA SER A 327 -6.81 -29.07 0.20
C SER A 327 -5.69 -29.88 0.88
N SER A 328 -4.57 -30.15 0.19
CA SER A 328 -3.42 -30.86 0.76
C SER A 328 -2.64 -30.04 1.80
N TYR A 329 -2.81 -28.72 1.81
CA TYR A 329 -2.17 -27.79 2.75
C TYR A 329 -3.18 -26.94 3.53
N ALA A 330 -4.43 -27.42 3.65
CA ALA A 330 -5.50 -26.71 4.34
C ALA A 330 -5.14 -26.32 5.79
N ASP A 331 -4.40 -27.17 6.52
CA ASP A 331 -3.96 -26.83 7.89
C ASP A 331 -3.07 -25.58 7.93
N ALA A 332 -2.15 -25.46 6.97
CA ALA A 332 -1.28 -24.29 6.85
C ALA A 332 -2.07 -23.04 6.44
N SER A 333 -3.05 -23.20 5.54
CA SER A 333 -3.95 -22.13 5.10
C SER A 333 -4.78 -21.57 6.26
N VAL A 334 -5.44 -22.45 7.01
CA VAL A 334 -6.24 -22.07 8.20
C VAL A 334 -5.37 -21.40 9.26
N ALA A 335 -4.18 -21.94 9.54
CA ALA A 335 -3.26 -21.35 10.51
C ALA A 335 -2.73 -19.97 10.07
N GLN A 336 -2.43 -19.78 8.77
CA GLN A 336 -1.96 -18.50 8.24
C GLN A 336 -3.06 -17.43 8.26
N LEU A 337 -4.28 -17.79 7.87
CA LEU A 337 -5.44 -16.91 7.94
C LEU A 337 -5.70 -16.46 9.38
N PHE A 338 -5.69 -17.42 10.32
CA PHE A 338 -5.86 -17.16 11.73
C PHE A 338 -4.77 -16.22 12.28
N TYR A 339 -3.50 -16.51 12.00
CA TYR A 339 -2.37 -15.67 12.42
C TYR A 339 -2.53 -14.23 11.92
N THR A 340 -2.81 -14.06 10.63
CA THR A 340 -2.87 -12.74 9.99
C THR A 340 -4.04 -11.92 10.54
N ALA A 341 -5.22 -12.52 10.67
CA ALA A 341 -6.40 -11.85 11.19
C ALA A 341 -6.26 -11.43 12.66
N ASN A 342 -5.69 -12.28 13.53
CA ASN A 342 -5.52 -11.93 14.94
C ASN A 342 -4.42 -10.87 15.14
N THR A 343 -3.32 -10.97 14.42
CA THR A 343 -2.29 -9.93 14.50
C THR A 343 -2.86 -8.58 13.99
N TYR A 344 -3.77 -8.61 13.00
CA TYR A 344 -4.34 -7.38 12.45
C TYR A 344 -5.39 -6.79 13.40
N HIS A 345 -6.14 -7.64 14.09
CA HIS A 345 -6.95 -7.24 15.25
C HIS A 345 -6.10 -6.48 16.27
N ASP A 346 -4.98 -7.06 16.73
CA ASP A 346 -4.11 -6.45 17.73
C ASP A 346 -3.57 -5.08 17.26
N LEU A 347 -3.17 -4.97 16.00
CA LEU A 347 -2.74 -3.71 15.40
C LEU A 347 -3.89 -2.68 15.34
N LEU A 348 -5.09 -3.09 14.93
CA LEU A 348 -6.24 -2.20 14.85
C LEU A 348 -6.66 -1.70 16.23
N TYR A 349 -6.55 -2.55 17.25
CA TYR A 349 -6.77 -2.18 18.65
C TYR A 349 -5.83 -1.04 19.08
N ASP A 350 -4.53 -1.17 18.80
CA ASP A 350 -3.53 -0.13 19.06
C ASP A 350 -3.82 1.18 18.30
N LEU A 351 -4.44 1.07 17.11
CA LEU A 351 -4.88 2.21 16.30
C LEU A 351 -6.23 2.79 16.76
N GLY A 352 -6.86 2.23 17.79
CA GLY A 352 -8.07 2.73 18.43
C GLY A 352 -9.37 2.01 18.07
N PHE A 353 -9.32 0.94 17.27
CA PHE A 353 -10.47 0.07 17.02
C PHE A 353 -10.64 -0.92 18.19
N THR A 354 -11.11 -0.38 19.30
CA THR A 354 -11.36 -1.06 20.58
C THR A 354 -12.81 -1.56 20.68
N GLU A 355 -13.15 -2.20 21.78
CA GLU A 355 -14.49 -2.75 22.06
C GLU A 355 -15.56 -1.66 22.01
N GLU A 356 -15.32 -0.49 22.61
CA GLU A 356 -16.26 0.64 22.53
C GLU A 356 -16.41 1.19 21.09
N ALA A 357 -15.38 1.03 20.26
CA ALA A 357 -15.40 1.40 18.86
C ALA A 357 -16.05 0.34 17.95
N GLY A 358 -16.51 -0.80 18.50
CA GLY A 358 -17.17 -1.86 17.75
C GLY A 358 -16.22 -2.84 17.08
N ASN A 359 -15.09 -3.15 17.73
CA ASN A 359 -14.19 -4.20 17.27
C ASN A 359 -14.82 -5.61 17.35
N PHE A 360 -14.14 -6.60 16.74
CA PHE A 360 -14.67 -7.96 16.64
C PHE A 360 -14.13 -8.86 17.75
N GLU A 361 -14.91 -9.04 18.81
CA GLU A 361 -14.51 -9.87 19.95
C GLU A 361 -15.66 -10.73 20.50
N SER A 362 -15.35 -11.96 20.90
CA SER A 362 -16.34 -12.79 21.57
C SER A 362 -16.69 -12.27 22.96
N ASN A 363 -15.73 -11.70 23.67
CA ASN A 363 -15.81 -11.28 25.05
C ASN A 363 -15.01 -10.00 25.27
N ASN A 364 -15.73 -8.87 25.32
CA ASN A 364 -15.17 -7.52 25.46
C ASN A 364 -14.62 -7.22 26.86
N ASN A 365 -14.53 -8.20 27.77
CA ASN A 365 -13.98 -8.07 29.12
C ASN A 365 -14.51 -6.88 29.97
N GLY A 366 -15.72 -6.38 29.66
CA GLY A 366 -16.31 -5.22 30.34
C GLY A 366 -15.86 -3.84 29.83
N GLN A 367 -15.17 -3.78 28.69
CA GLN A 367 -14.54 -2.57 28.14
C GLN A 367 -15.48 -1.68 27.30
N GLY A 368 -16.67 -2.17 26.95
CA GLY A 368 -17.63 -1.43 26.12
C GLY A 368 -18.15 -2.27 24.95
N GLY A 369 -18.90 -1.67 24.02
CA GLY A 369 -19.38 -2.33 22.80
C GLY A 369 -20.37 -3.47 23.01
N LYS A 370 -20.57 -4.28 21.97
CA LYS A 370 -21.36 -5.52 22.02
C LYS A 370 -20.53 -6.71 21.52
N GLY A 371 -19.99 -7.50 22.43
CA GLY A 371 -19.29 -8.73 22.02
C GLY A 371 -20.19 -9.84 21.48
N ASN A 372 -19.59 -11.03 21.35
CA ASN A 372 -20.07 -12.21 20.59
C ASN A 372 -19.99 -12.03 19.07
N ASP A 373 -19.05 -11.21 18.61
CA ASP A 373 -18.92 -10.84 17.21
C ASP A 373 -17.52 -11.04 16.62
N PHE A 374 -16.74 -11.95 17.21
CA PHE A 374 -15.50 -12.47 16.61
C PHE A 374 -15.64 -12.74 15.10
N VAL A 375 -14.54 -12.63 14.36
CA VAL A 375 -14.57 -12.86 12.91
C VAL A 375 -14.63 -14.36 12.58
N ILE A 376 -15.59 -14.74 11.74
CA ILE A 376 -15.64 -16.07 11.10
C ILE A 376 -14.68 -16.04 9.89
N LEU A 377 -13.61 -16.83 9.96
CA LEU A 377 -12.52 -16.85 8.98
C LEU A 377 -12.55 -18.15 8.15
N ASN A 378 -13.19 -18.11 6.98
CA ASN A 378 -13.28 -19.28 6.11
C ASN A 378 -12.09 -19.34 5.14
N ALA A 379 -11.21 -20.32 5.33
CA ALA A 379 -10.12 -20.64 4.40
C ALA A 379 -10.63 -21.57 3.28
N GLN A 380 -10.10 -21.38 2.07
CA GLN A 380 -10.42 -22.20 0.89
C GLN A 380 -11.94 -22.37 0.70
N ASP A 381 -12.69 -21.28 0.84
CA ASP A 381 -14.14 -21.28 0.79
C ASP A 381 -14.63 -21.64 -0.63
N GLY A 382 -15.50 -22.64 -0.72
CA GLY A 382 -15.98 -23.21 -1.98
C GLY A 382 -17.07 -22.39 -2.68
N SER A 383 -17.51 -21.27 -2.10
CA SER A 383 -18.55 -20.42 -2.70
C SER A 383 -18.04 -19.53 -3.85
N GLY A 384 -16.73 -19.45 -4.06
CA GLY A 384 -16.13 -18.66 -5.14
C GLY A 384 -14.67 -18.99 -5.44
N THR A 385 -14.11 -18.31 -6.44
CA THR A 385 -12.68 -18.35 -6.83
C THR A 385 -12.23 -16.96 -7.27
N ASN A 386 -10.92 -16.70 -7.24
CA ASN A 386 -10.28 -15.46 -7.73
C ASN A 386 -10.84 -14.17 -7.10
N ASN A 387 -11.20 -14.23 -5.82
CA ASN A 387 -11.70 -13.09 -5.05
C ASN A 387 -11.56 -13.38 -3.55
N ALA A 388 -12.00 -12.46 -2.71
CA ALA A 388 -12.37 -12.69 -1.33
C ALA A 388 -13.60 -11.82 -0.99
N ASN A 389 -14.12 -11.88 0.23
CA ASN A 389 -15.12 -10.92 0.71
C ASN A 389 -15.23 -10.95 2.23
N PHE A 390 -15.72 -9.84 2.76
CA PHE A 390 -16.10 -9.69 4.16
C PHE A 390 -17.55 -9.20 4.28
N ALA A 391 -18.30 -9.79 5.21
CA ALA A 391 -19.60 -9.28 5.63
C ALA A 391 -19.47 -8.58 6.99
N THR A 392 -19.85 -7.29 7.03
CA THR A 392 -19.80 -6.42 8.22
C THR A 392 -21.22 -6.13 8.73
N PRO A 393 -21.83 -7.03 9.52
CA PRO A 393 -23.09 -6.70 10.20
C PRO A 393 -22.83 -5.69 11.35
N PRO A 394 -23.87 -5.04 11.89
CA PRO A 394 -23.72 -4.18 13.06
C PRO A 394 -23.15 -4.93 14.28
N ASP A 395 -22.34 -4.23 15.08
CA ASP A 395 -21.77 -4.59 16.39
C ASP A 395 -22.65 -5.56 17.22
N GLY A 396 -22.05 -6.64 17.71
CA GLY A 396 -22.71 -7.78 18.33
C GLY A 396 -23.16 -8.89 17.38
N GLN A 397 -22.75 -8.84 16.12
CA GLN A 397 -22.94 -9.92 15.14
C GLN A 397 -21.62 -10.24 14.44
N ASN A 398 -21.31 -11.54 14.30
CA ASN A 398 -20.04 -11.96 13.72
C ASN A 398 -19.81 -11.42 12.31
N GLY A 399 -18.68 -10.74 12.13
CA GLY A 399 -18.10 -10.52 10.81
C GLY A 399 -17.78 -11.86 10.13
N ARG A 400 -17.88 -11.93 8.80
CA ARG A 400 -17.59 -13.17 8.06
C ARG A 400 -16.70 -12.91 6.86
N MET A 401 -15.46 -13.39 6.97
CA MET A 401 -14.45 -13.37 5.93
C MET A 401 -14.45 -14.70 5.16
N ARG A 402 -14.42 -14.62 3.83
CA ARG A 402 -14.35 -15.78 2.93
C ARG A 402 -13.16 -15.64 1.99
N MET A 403 -12.15 -16.48 2.19
CA MET A 403 -10.93 -16.53 1.38
C MET A 403 -11.04 -17.62 0.32
N TYR A 404 -10.83 -17.29 -0.95
CA TYR A 404 -10.99 -18.23 -2.06
C TYR A 404 -9.67 -18.74 -2.66
N ILE A 405 -9.78 -19.78 -3.49
CA ILE A 405 -8.67 -20.24 -4.33
C ILE A 405 -8.59 -19.41 -5.60
N TRP A 406 -7.37 -19.03 -5.98
CA TRP A 406 -7.03 -18.36 -7.22
C TRP A 406 -6.59 -19.37 -8.27
N THR A 407 -7.31 -19.40 -9.38
CA THR A 407 -7.17 -20.37 -10.47
C THR A 407 -6.45 -19.81 -11.69
N HIS A 408 -5.86 -18.61 -11.58
CA HIS A 408 -5.11 -17.95 -12.66
C HIS A 408 -3.65 -18.42 -12.81
N SER A 409 -3.19 -19.33 -11.95
CA SER A 409 -1.85 -19.91 -11.99
C SER A 409 -1.88 -21.45 -11.97
N THR A 410 -0.75 -22.09 -12.27
CA THR A 410 -0.56 -23.53 -12.07
C THR A 410 0.73 -23.76 -11.26
N PRO A 411 0.65 -24.32 -10.03
CA PRO A 411 -0.56 -24.73 -9.32
C PRO A 411 -1.45 -23.54 -8.91
N TYR A 412 -2.68 -23.82 -8.49
CA TYR A 412 -3.59 -22.81 -7.93
C TYR A 412 -2.99 -22.18 -6.67
N ARG A 413 -3.24 -20.88 -6.50
CA ARG A 413 -2.79 -20.10 -5.35
C ARG A 413 -3.92 -19.98 -4.33
N ASP A 414 -3.56 -19.94 -3.06
CA ASP A 414 -4.51 -19.79 -1.95
C ASP A 414 -4.30 -18.41 -1.34
N CYS A 415 -5.32 -17.55 -1.39
CA CYS A 415 -5.21 -16.17 -0.89
C CYS A 415 -5.09 -16.08 0.62
N ALA A 416 -5.28 -17.18 1.37
CA ALA A 416 -4.95 -17.21 2.79
C ALA A 416 -3.44 -16.99 3.07
N PHE A 417 -2.58 -17.10 2.05
CA PHE A 417 -1.15 -16.78 2.14
C PHE A 417 -0.79 -15.38 1.64
N GLU A 418 -1.79 -14.58 1.24
CA GLU A 418 -1.61 -13.21 0.77
C GLU A 418 -2.18 -12.26 1.82
N ALA A 419 -1.29 -11.73 2.67
CA ALA A 419 -1.67 -10.93 3.83
C ALA A 419 -2.45 -9.68 3.42
N GLY A 420 -2.08 -9.04 2.32
CA GLY A 420 -2.79 -7.88 1.77
C GLY A 420 -4.27 -8.14 1.50
N VAL A 421 -4.63 -9.33 1.00
CA VAL A 421 -6.04 -9.70 0.79
C VAL A 421 -6.77 -9.84 2.13
N ILE A 422 -6.15 -10.51 3.11
CA ILE A 422 -6.75 -10.67 4.45
C ILE A 422 -6.96 -9.31 5.11
N ILE A 423 -5.97 -8.42 5.04
CA ILE A 423 -6.02 -7.06 5.59
C ILE A 423 -7.09 -6.24 4.88
N HIS A 424 -7.16 -6.28 3.55
CA HIS A 424 -8.20 -5.61 2.76
C HIS A 424 -9.61 -6.02 3.24
N GLU A 425 -9.85 -7.33 3.32
CA GLU A 425 -11.14 -7.85 3.74
C GLU A 425 -11.48 -7.50 5.18
N TYR A 426 -10.51 -7.59 6.10
CA TYR A 426 -10.74 -7.21 7.49
C TYR A 426 -11.02 -5.71 7.62
N THR A 427 -10.40 -4.87 6.78
CA THR A 427 -10.60 -3.41 6.79
C THR A 427 -12.04 -3.02 6.42
N HIS A 428 -12.75 -3.79 5.59
CA HIS A 428 -14.19 -3.60 5.39
C HIS A 428 -15.02 -3.73 6.69
N GLY A 429 -14.46 -4.39 7.70
CA GLY A 429 -15.05 -4.51 9.03
C GLY A 429 -14.91 -3.27 9.91
N CYS A 430 -14.02 -2.33 9.58
CA CYS A 430 -13.64 -1.22 10.45
C CYS A 430 -14.45 0.08 10.22
N GLU A 431 -15.60 -0.01 9.54
CA GLU A 431 -16.43 1.15 9.11
C GLU A 431 -17.37 1.75 10.18
#